data_AF-A0A9P7ALP0-F1
#
_entry.id   AF-A0A9P7ALP0-F1
#
_cell.length_a   1.000
_cell.length_b   1.000
_cell.length_c   1.000
_cell.angle_alpha   90.00
_cell.angle_beta   90.00
_cell.angle_gamma   90.00
#
_symmetry.space_group_name_H-M   'P 1'
#
loop_
_entity.id
_entity.type
_entity.pdbx_description
1 polymer ?
#
loop_
_entity_poly.entity_id
_entity_poly.type
_entity_poly.pdbx_seq_one_letter_code
_entity_poly.pdbx_strand_id
1 'polypeptide(L)'
;LLRIMVNRRISNDLKECALTLWDHGWEVEDICEVLGVSWASCFHWRNMFEELGTVARPPSPLVGRTRIITQALMTAVKDLFAEESDLFLDKICTWLAVEYNITISSSALSRNLKQVGLS
;
A
#
# COMPACT_ATOMS: atom_id res chain seq x y z
N LEU A 1 -21.26 -9.36 30.81
CA LEU A 1 -20.08 -9.94 30.12
C LEU A 1 -20.36 -9.95 28.62
N LEU A 2 -20.10 -8.84 27.93
CA LEU A 2 -20.30 -8.78 26.47
C LEU A 2 -19.21 -9.61 25.79
N ARG A 3 -19.65 -10.63 25.08
CA ARG A 3 -18.85 -11.59 24.31
C ARG A 3 -18.07 -10.82 23.24
N ILE A 4 -16.81 -10.50 23.52
CA ILE A 4 -15.91 -9.82 22.58
C ILE A 4 -15.82 -10.67 21.31
N MET A 5 -16.44 -10.20 20.23
CA MET A 5 -16.53 -10.96 18.98
C MET A 5 -15.17 -11.05 18.30
N VAL A 6 -14.86 -12.27 17.87
CA VAL A 6 -13.77 -12.68 16.99
C VAL A 6 -13.67 -11.76 15.77
N ASN A 7 -12.45 -11.48 15.32
CA ASN A 7 -12.10 -10.58 14.22
C ASN A 7 -13.07 -10.71 13.03
N ARG A 8 -14.07 -9.82 12.98
CA ARG A 8 -15.13 -9.79 11.96
C ARG A 8 -14.94 -8.57 11.07
N ARG A 9 -15.21 -8.71 9.78
CA ARG A 9 -15.23 -7.57 8.85
C ARG A 9 -16.47 -6.73 9.14
N ILE A 10 -16.27 -5.49 9.57
CA ILE A 10 -17.33 -4.52 9.83
C ILE A 10 -17.47 -3.61 8.59
N SER A 11 -18.69 -3.47 8.07
CA SER A 11 -18.99 -2.61 6.92
C SER A 11 -18.74 -1.14 7.24
N ASN A 12 -18.45 -0.31 6.23
CA ASN A 12 -18.26 1.13 6.45
C ASN A 12 -19.54 1.80 6.95
N ASP A 13 -20.71 1.42 6.43
CA ASP A 13 -22.01 1.96 6.87
C ASP A 13 -22.22 1.83 8.38
N LEU A 14 -21.79 0.70 8.98
CA LEU A 14 -21.92 0.49 10.43
C LEU A 14 -20.96 1.38 11.21
N LYS A 15 -19.75 1.62 10.69
CA LYS A 15 -18.78 2.54 11.29
C LYS A 15 -19.29 3.98 11.21
N GLU A 16 -19.81 4.40 10.05
CA GLU A 16 -20.37 5.73 9.83
C GLU A 16 -21.60 5.97 10.72
N CYS A 17 -22.45 4.95 10.87
CA CYS A 17 -23.57 4.98 11.82
C CYS A 17 -23.09 5.17 13.27
N ALA A 18 -22.05 4.44 13.69
CA ALA A 18 -21.46 4.59 15.03
C ALA A 18 -20.94 6.01 15.29
N LEU A 19 -20.21 6.59 14.32
CA LEU A 19 -19.72 7.97 14.43
C LEU A 19 -20.86 8.98 14.41
N THR A 20 -21.88 8.77 13.57
CA THR A 20 -23.05 9.64 13.51
C THR A 20 -23.79 9.67 14.84
N LEU A 21 -24.04 8.51 15.46
CA LEU A 21 -24.68 8.45 16.79
C LEU A 21 -23.85 9.18 17.85
N TRP A 22 -22.53 9.00 17.81
CA TRP A 22 -21.61 9.70 18.71
C TRP A 22 -21.68 11.22 18.50
N ASP A 23 -21.68 11.71 17.26
CA ASP A 23 -21.82 13.15 16.96
C ASP A 23 -23.19 13.72 17.40
N HIS A 24 -24.23 12.87 17.48
CA HIS A 24 -25.53 13.24 18.04
C HIS A 24 -25.58 13.19 19.57
N GLY A 25 -24.44 12.93 20.24
CA GLY A 25 -24.32 12.95 21.70
C GLY A 25 -24.71 11.66 22.39
N TRP A 26 -24.76 10.52 21.68
CA TRP A 26 -24.95 9.22 22.31
C TRP A 26 -23.68 8.80 23.06
N GLU A 27 -23.87 8.15 24.22
CA GLU A 27 -22.77 7.56 24.97
C GLU A 27 -22.20 6.36 24.22
N VAL A 28 -20.87 6.21 24.26
CA VAL A 28 -20.18 5.16 23.52
C VAL A 28 -20.54 3.77 24.05
N GLU A 29 -20.91 3.67 25.32
CA GLU A 29 -21.39 2.43 25.94
C GLU A 29 -22.63 1.92 25.21
N ASP A 30 -23.61 2.80 25.02
CA ASP A 30 -24.87 2.51 24.36
C ASP A 30 -24.67 2.21 22.88
N ILE A 31 -23.79 2.96 22.19
CA ILE A 31 -23.43 2.71 20.79
C ILE A 31 -22.82 1.31 20.64
N CYS A 32 -21.90 0.94 21.54
CA CYS A 32 -21.25 -0.37 21.52
C CYS A 32 -22.24 -1.51 21.74
N GLU A 33 -23.19 -1.33 22.65
CA GLU A 33 -24.24 -2.30 22.93
C GLU A 33 -25.18 -2.47 21.73
N VAL A 34 -25.72 -1.36 21.20
CA VAL A 34 -26.69 -1.37 20.09
C VAL A 34 -26.08 -1.92 18.80
N LEU A 35 -24.85 -1.53 18.47
CA LEU A 35 -24.18 -1.96 17.23
C LEU A 35 -23.40 -3.28 17.39
N GLY A 36 -23.29 -3.79 18.62
CA GLY A 36 -22.56 -5.02 18.93
C GLY A 36 -21.08 -4.92 18.56
N VAL A 37 -20.45 -3.77 18.85
CA VAL A 37 -19.05 -3.48 18.54
C VAL A 37 -18.27 -3.19 19.81
N SER A 38 -16.94 -3.27 19.74
CA SER A 38 -16.10 -2.97 20.89
C SER A 38 -15.82 -1.48 21.00
N TRP A 39 -15.64 -1.01 22.23
CA TRP A 39 -15.10 0.31 22.54
C TRP A 39 -13.88 0.68 21.70
N ALA A 40 -12.88 -0.21 21.68
CA ALA A 40 -11.66 -0.01 20.92
C ALA A 40 -11.92 0.20 19.42
N SER A 41 -12.94 -0.46 18.85
CA SER A 41 -13.34 -0.25 17.46
C SER A 41 -13.92 1.13 17.23
N CYS A 42 -14.84 1.60 18.08
CA CYS A 42 -15.43 2.93 17.98
C CYS A 42 -14.35 4.03 18.05
N PHE A 43 -13.45 3.96 19.04
CA PHE A 43 -12.34 4.90 19.16
C PHE A 43 -11.39 4.85 17.97
N HIS A 44 -11.08 3.66 17.47
CA HIS A 44 -10.23 3.53 16.29
C HIS A 44 -10.86 4.18 15.05
N TRP A 45 -12.17 4.00 14.83
CA TRP A 45 -12.86 4.64 13.71
C TRP A 45 -12.92 6.14 13.86
N ARG A 46 -13.13 6.65 15.08
CA ARG A 46 -13.12 8.09 15.37
C ARG A 46 -11.76 8.69 15.04
N ASN A 47 -10.69 8.10 15.55
CA ASN A 47 -9.32 8.57 15.26
C ASN A 47 -9.02 8.54 13.76
N MET A 48 -9.38 7.45 13.08
CA MET A 48 -9.15 7.32 11.64
C MET A 48 -9.96 8.36 10.84
N PHE A 49 -11.19 8.66 11.25
CA PHE A 49 -12.01 9.67 10.62
C PHE A 49 -11.48 11.09 10.87
N GLU A 50 -11.00 11.39 12.09
CA GLU A 50 -10.38 12.68 12.39
C GLU A 50 -9.06 12.89 11.65
N GLU A 51 -8.26 11.83 11.48
CA GLU A 51 -6.98 11.89 10.78
C GLU A 51 -7.13 11.95 9.25
N LEU A 52 -8.06 11.17 8.68
CA LEU A 52 -8.13 10.92 7.24
C LEU A 52 -9.45 11.36 6.58
N GLY A 53 -10.43 11.81 7.35
CA GLY A 53 -11.78 12.14 6.86
C GLY A 53 -12.61 10.93 6.42
N THR A 54 -12.16 9.71 6.71
CA THR A 54 -12.84 8.49 6.28
C THR A 54 -12.66 7.35 7.28
N VAL A 55 -13.69 6.50 7.40
CA VAL A 55 -13.61 5.22 8.14
C VAL A 55 -13.19 4.03 7.25
N ALA A 56 -13.06 4.29 5.95
CA ALA A 56 -12.57 3.33 4.99
C ALA A 56 -11.08 3.11 5.22
N ARG A 57 -10.66 1.84 5.20
CA ARG A 57 -9.23 1.52 5.28
C ARG A 57 -8.55 2.12 4.04
N PRO A 58 -7.55 3.00 4.20
CA PRO A 58 -6.78 3.49 3.06
C PRO A 58 -6.10 2.30 2.37
N PRO A 59 -5.98 2.30 1.04
CA PRO A 59 -5.17 1.30 0.36
C PRO A 59 -3.77 1.31 0.97
N SER A 60 -3.24 0.12 1.28
CA SER A 60 -1.89 0.01 1.81
C SER A 60 -0.93 0.72 0.84
N PRO A 61 -0.06 1.64 1.32
CA PRO A 61 0.88 2.34 0.43
C PRO A 61 1.82 1.38 -0.30
N LEU A 62 2.01 0.18 0.26
CA LEU A 62 2.73 -0.92 -0.35
C LEU A 62 1.75 -1.84 -1.08
N VAL A 63 1.48 -1.54 -2.35
CA VAL A 63 0.79 -2.48 -3.25
C VAL A 63 1.85 -3.20 -4.09
N GLY A 64 2.15 -4.45 -3.73
CA GLY A 64 3.06 -5.33 -4.47
C GLY A 64 4.50 -5.36 -3.96
N ARG A 65 5.33 -6.22 -4.59
CA ARG A 65 6.75 -6.38 -4.28
C ARG A 65 7.50 -5.10 -4.66
N THR A 66 8.26 -4.54 -3.71
CA THR A 66 9.18 -3.41 -3.96
C THR A 66 10.05 -3.72 -5.18
N ARG A 67 9.97 -2.90 -6.22
CA ARG A 67 10.77 -3.09 -7.43
C ARG A 67 12.25 -3.01 -7.04
N ILE A 68 13.03 -4.02 -7.40
CA ILE A 68 14.49 -4.05 -7.19
C ILE A 68 15.16 -2.88 -7.93
N ILE A 69 14.54 -2.42 -9.03
CA ILE A 69 14.98 -1.29 -9.82
C ILE A 69 14.11 -0.08 -9.48
N THR A 70 14.71 0.94 -8.85
CA THR A 70 14.07 2.23 -8.61
C THR A 70 13.88 3.00 -9.92
N GLN A 71 12.99 3.99 -9.92
CA GLN A 71 12.76 4.84 -11.11
C GLN A 71 14.04 5.57 -11.56
N ALA A 72 14.89 6.00 -10.63
CA ALA A 72 16.17 6.62 -10.94
C ALA A 72 17.11 5.67 -11.69
N LEU A 73 17.18 4.40 -11.25
CA LEU A 73 17.98 3.37 -11.92
C LEU A 73 17.43 3.06 -13.31
N MET A 74 16.10 3.11 -13.49
CA MET A 74 15.47 2.95 -14.80
C MET A 74 15.81 4.09 -15.75
N THR A 75 15.91 5.33 -15.27
CA THR A 75 16.36 6.47 -16.07
C THR A 75 17.81 6.29 -16.50
N ALA A 76 18.70 5.89 -15.59
CA ALA A 76 20.11 5.66 -15.94
C ALA A 76 20.29 4.52 -16.96
N VAL A 77 19.48 3.45 -16.87
CA VAL A 77 19.45 2.39 -17.88
C VAL A 77 18.96 2.91 -19.25
N LYS A 78 17.99 3.84 -19.28
CA LYS A 78 17.52 4.46 -20.54
C LYS A 78 18.59 5.33 -21.18
N ASP A 79 19.31 6.13 -20.39
CA ASP A 79 20.38 6.98 -20.89
C ASP A 79 21.50 6.13 -21.52
N LEU A 80 21.84 5.01 -20.87
CA LEU A 80 22.80 4.04 -21.40
C LEU A 80 22.33 3.41 -22.73
N PHE A 81 21.04 3.07 -22.86
CA PHE A 81 20.46 2.58 -24.12
C PHE A 81 20.45 3.63 -25.24
N ALA A 82 20.37 4.91 -24.90
CA ALA A 82 20.39 6.00 -25.88
C ALA A 82 21.80 6.25 -26.43
N GLU A 83 22.84 6.00 -25.63
CA GLU A 83 24.24 6.10 -26.04
C GLU A 83 24.70 4.86 -26.83
N GLU A 84 24.27 3.66 -26.44
CA GLU A 84 24.63 2.40 -27.12
C GLU A 84 23.40 1.49 -27.28
N SER A 85 22.76 1.57 -28.45
CA SER A 85 21.52 0.82 -28.74
C SER A 85 21.70 -0.70 -28.86
N ASP A 86 22.94 -1.20 -28.94
CA ASP A 86 23.28 -2.62 -29.10
C ASP A 86 23.69 -3.31 -27.78
N LEU A 87 23.47 -2.67 -26.63
CA LEU A 87 23.79 -3.24 -25.33
C LEU A 87 22.88 -4.44 -25.00
N PHE A 88 23.47 -5.63 -25.02
CA PHE A 88 22.82 -6.85 -24.58
C PHE A 88 22.49 -6.80 -23.07
N LEU A 89 21.38 -7.47 -22.68
CA LEU A 89 20.86 -7.46 -21.30
C LEU A 89 21.87 -7.94 -20.23
N ASP A 90 22.82 -8.80 -20.60
CA ASP A 90 23.90 -9.27 -19.73
C ASP A 90 24.92 -8.18 -19.41
N LYS A 91 25.20 -7.27 -20.34
CA LYS A 91 26.05 -6.09 -20.11
C LYS A 91 25.41 -5.13 -19.14
N ILE A 92 24.09 -4.91 -19.26
CA ILE A 92 23.35 -4.07 -18.33
C ILE A 92 23.31 -4.69 -16.93
N CYS A 93 23.10 -6.01 -16.84
CA CYS A 93 23.23 -6.72 -15.56
C CYS A 93 24.63 -6.55 -14.94
N THR A 94 25.68 -6.59 -15.75
CA THR A 94 27.06 -6.40 -15.30
C THR A 94 27.31 -4.96 -14.83
N TRP A 95 26.84 -3.97 -15.59
CA TRP A 95 26.96 -2.55 -15.24
C TRP A 95 26.20 -2.22 -13.94
N LEU A 96 24.97 -2.73 -13.78
CA LEU A 96 24.19 -2.58 -12.54
C LEU A 96 24.89 -3.19 -11.32
N ALA A 97 25.60 -4.31 -11.51
CA ALA A 97 26.37 -4.93 -10.44
C ALA A 97 27.62 -4.13 -10.07
N VAL A 98 28.30 -3.52 -11.05
CA VAL A 98 29.54 -2.75 -10.84
C VAL A 98 29.26 -1.35 -10.29
N GLU A 99 28.35 -0.60 -10.91
CA GLU A 99 28.13 0.81 -10.61
C GLU A 99 27.17 1.03 -9.43
N TYR A 100 26.18 0.15 -9.27
CA TYR A 100 25.12 0.31 -8.27
C TYR A 100 25.05 -0.82 -7.24
N ASN A 101 25.92 -1.84 -7.33
CA ASN A 101 25.91 -3.02 -6.48
C ASN A 101 24.54 -3.76 -6.48
N ILE A 102 23.82 -3.70 -7.61
CA ILE A 102 22.52 -4.35 -7.79
C ILE A 102 22.70 -5.59 -8.66
N THR A 103 22.54 -6.76 -8.04
CA THR A 103 22.52 -8.04 -8.75
C THR A 103 21.10 -8.36 -9.21
N ILE A 104 20.89 -8.40 -10.52
CA ILE A 104 19.60 -8.74 -11.12
C ILE A 104 19.78 -9.72 -12.28
N SER A 105 18.92 -10.73 -12.37
CA SER A 105 18.90 -11.64 -13.51
C SER A 105 18.40 -10.94 -14.78
N SER A 106 18.91 -11.30 -15.95
CA SER A 106 18.48 -10.74 -17.25
C SER A 106 16.98 -10.90 -17.51
N SER A 107 16.34 -11.97 -17.01
CA SER A 107 14.88 -12.18 -17.11
C SER A 107 14.05 -11.24 -16.23
N ALA A 108 14.59 -10.84 -15.07
CA ALA A 108 13.98 -9.82 -14.21
C ALA A 108 14.18 -8.43 -14.81
N LEU A 109 15.36 -8.14 -15.36
CA LEU A 109 15.64 -6.90 -16.07
C LEU A 109 14.72 -6.74 -17.30
N SER A 110 14.61 -7.76 -18.15
CA SER A 110 13.71 -7.74 -19.31
C SER A 110 12.25 -7.51 -18.92
N ARG A 111 11.75 -8.15 -17.86
CA ARG A 111 10.39 -7.88 -17.36
C ARG A 111 10.21 -6.44 -16.89
N ASN A 112 11.22 -5.87 -16.24
CA ASN A 112 11.19 -4.47 -15.81
C ASN A 112 11.17 -3.52 -17.02
N LEU A 113 11.94 -3.82 -18.09
CA LEU A 113 11.99 -3.03 -19.31
C LEU A 113 10.68 -3.09 -20.12
N LYS A 114 10.08 -4.28 -20.26
CA LYS A 114 8.75 -4.44 -20.90
C LYS A 114 7.67 -3.64 -20.19
N GLN A 115 7.69 -3.63 -18.86
CA GLN A 115 6.72 -2.90 -18.06
C GLN A 115 6.80 -1.37 -18.25
N VAL A 116 7.95 -0.85 -18.69
CA VAL A 116 8.16 0.58 -18.99
C VAL A 116 8.20 0.89 -20.49
N GLY A 117 7.90 -0.09 -21.35
CA GLY A 117 7.77 0.08 -22.80
C GLY A 117 9.09 0.18 -23.59
N LEU A 118 10.18 -0.40 -23.08
CA LEU A 118 11.53 -0.27 -23.67
C LEU A 118 12.05 -1.52 -24.40
N SER A 119 11.32 -2.64 -24.40
CA SER A 119 11.70 -3.90 -25.08
C SER A 119 10.51 -4.69 -25.57
#